data_AF-A0AAP3EF94-F1
#
_entry.id   AF-A0AAP3EF94-F1
#
_cell.length_a   1.000
_cell.length_b   1.000
_cell.length_c   1.000
_cell.angle_alpha   90.00
_cell.angle_beta   90.00
_cell.angle_gamma   90.00
#
_symmetry.space_group_name_H-M   'P 1'
#
loop_
_entity.id
_entity.type
_entity.pdbx_description
1 polymer ?
#
loop_
_entity_poly.entity_id
_entity_poly.type
_entity_poly.pdbx_seq_one_letter_code
_entity_poly.pdbx_strand_id
1 'polypeptide(L)'
;MSCADALTPAQINRVLKTCLLMQHSEGKRCAVALSHAALRVTEIALLRTEHVLFANGKIKEEIHLPASICKLLKPRTVWLTNKTSREIIQQWIDHRLVKKWGISGRAEFQGLIPESRFLTTEQSNDN
;
A
#
# COMPACT_ATOMS: atom_id res chain seq x y z
N MET A 1 16.12 -19.67 -19.99
CA MET A 1 15.05 -18.99 -19.25
C MET A 1 15.06 -17.53 -19.64
N SER A 2 14.03 -17.03 -20.32
CA SER A 2 13.88 -15.59 -20.54
C SER A 2 13.54 -14.93 -19.20
N CYS A 3 14.38 -14.00 -18.75
CA CYS A 3 14.02 -13.11 -17.65
C CYS A 3 13.03 -12.07 -18.19
N ALA A 4 12.03 -11.71 -17.40
CA ALA A 4 11.17 -10.59 -17.75
C ALA A 4 12.00 -9.29 -17.77
N ASP A 5 11.80 -8.46 -18.79
CA ASP A 5 12.48 -7.17 -18.86
C ASP A 5 12.02 -6.26 -17.72
N ALA A 6 13.00 -5.75 -16.96
CA ALA A 6 12.72 -4.80 -15.90
C ALA A 6 12.37 -3.43 -16.49
N LEU A 7 11.34 -2.80 -15.93
CA LEU A 7 10.98 -1.44 -16.31
C LEU A 7 12.08 -0.45 -15.91
N THR A 8 12.41 0.43 -16.84
CA THR A 8 13.28 1.59 -16.57
C THR A 8 12.57 2.61 -15.67
N PRO A 9 13.31 3.50 -14.97
CA PRO A 9 12.69 4.55 -14.15
C PRO A 9 11.71 5.44 -14.92
N ALA A 10 12.02 5.76 -16.18
CA ALA A 10 11.13 6.54 -17.05
C ALA A 10 9.81 5.80 -17.34
N GLN A 11 9.87 4.49 -17.58
CA GLN A 11 8.68 3.66 -17.80
C GLN A 11 7.83 3.55 -16.53
N ILE A 12 8.45 3.39 -15.35
CA ILE A 12 7.73 3.37 -14.06
C ILE A 12 6.99 4.69 -13.84
N ASN A 13 7.67 5.83 -14.06
CA ASN A 13 7.03 7.14 -13.95
C ASN A 13 5.87 7.31 -14.93
N ARG A 14 6.01 6.80 -16.15
CA ARG A 14 4.93 6.78 -17.15
C ARG A 14 3.73 5.94 -16.67
N VAL A 15 3.97 4.76 -16.10
CA VAL A 15 2.90 3.90 -15.53
C VAL A 15 2.19 4.63 -14.39
N LEU A 16 2.93 5.23 -13.47
CA LEU A 16 2.34 5.99 -12.35
C LEU A 16 1.50 7.18 -12.83
N LYS A 17 1.94 7.88 -13.88
CA LYS A 17 1.15 8.96 -14.52
C LYS A 17 -0.09 8.43 -15.23
N THR A 18 0.02 7.28 -15.89
CA THR A 18 -1.10 6.66 -16.61
C THR A 18 -2.20 6.22 -15.64
N CYS A 19 -1.85 5.78 -14.43
CA CYS A 19 -2.82 5.43 -13.39
C CYS A 19 -3.78 6.59 -13.06
N LEU A 20 -3.34 7.85 -13.18
CA LEU A 20 -4.17 9.04 -12.92
C LEU A 20 -5.33 9.20 -13.90
N LEU A 21 -5.24 8.60 -15.09
CA LEU A 21 -6.29 8.63 -16.09
C LEU A 21 -7.36 7.54 -15.88
N MET A 22 -7.12 6.63 -14.93
CA MET A 22 -8.00 5.50 -14.67
C MET A 22 -8.98 5.80 -13.53
N GLN A 23 -10.11 5.12 -13.51
CA GLN A 23 -10.99 5.08 -12.33
C GLN A 23 -10.26 4.47 -11.12
N HIS A 24 -10.55 4.96 -9.91
CA HIS A 24 -9.87 4.55 -8.66
C HIS A 24 -8.34 4.71 -8.75
N SER A 25 -7.91 5.87 -9.24
CA SER A 25 -6.51 6.14 -9.60
C SER A 25 -5.54 6.01 -8.42
N GLU A 26 -5.97 6.44 -7.24
CA GLU A 26 -5.17 6.55 -6.02
C GLU A 26 -4.78 5.17 -5.50
N GLY A 27 -5.77 4.27 -5.42
CA GLY A 27 -5.54 2.89 -5.00
C GLY A 27 -4.67 2.11 -6.00
N LYS A 28 -4.93 2.28 -7.31
CA LYS A 28 -4.12 1.66 -8.37
C LYS A 28 -2.67 2.15 -8.34
N ARG A 29 -2.47 3.47 -8.19
CA ARG A 29 -1.15 4.08 -8.11
C ARG A 29 -0.40 3.60 -6.86
N CYS A 30 -1.09 3.48 -5.73
CA CYS A 30 -0.54 2.92 -4.50
C CYS A 30 -0.16 1.44 -4.67
N ALA A 31 -0.99 0.62 -5.33
CA ALA A 31 -0.68 -0.77 -5.62
C ALA A 31 0.59 -0.92 -6.47
N VAL A 32 0.74 -0.09 -7.51
CA VAL A 32 1.94 -0.07 -8.36
C VAL A 32 3.16 0.37 -7.54
N ALA A 33 3.04 1.38 -6.69
CA ALA A 33 4.15 1.83 -5.83
C ALA A 33 4.62 0.74 -4.85
N LEU A 34 3.69 0.01 -4.23
CA LEU A 34 4.00 -1.12 -3.35
C LEU A 34 4.62 -2.30 -4.12
N SER A 35 4.11 -2.61 -5.31
CA SER A 35 4.69 -3.65 -6.16
C SER A 35 6.11 -3.29 -6.61
N HIS A 36 6.35 -2.00 -6.90
CA HIS A 36 7.69 -1.51 -7.23
C HIS A 36 8.66 -1.58 -6.04
N ALA A 37 8.14 -1.49 -4.80
CA ALA A 37 8.89 -1.74 -3.58
C ALA A 37 9.13 -3.25 -3.30
N ALA A 38 8.92 -4.14 -4.28
CA ALA A 38 9.15 -5.59 -4.19
C ALA A 38 8.21 -6.35 -3.22
N LEU A 39 7.03 -5.80 -2.93
CA LEU A 39 5.92 -6.60 -2.39
C LEU A 39 5.27 -7.41 -3.52
N ARG A 40 4.91 -8.65 -3.23
CA ARG A 40 4.17 -9.51 -4.17
C ARG A 40 2.69 -9.13 -4.15
N VAL A 41 1.99 -9.34 -5.25
CA VAL A 41 0.55 -9.02 -5.39
C VAL A 41 -0.30 -9.63 -4.26
N THR A 42 -0.01 -10.88 -3.85
CA THR A 42 -0.71 -11.54 -2.74
C THR A 42 -0.40 -10.89 -1.38
N GLU A 43 0.84 -10.47 -1.16
CA GLU A 43 1.26 -9.76 0.07
C GLU A 43 0.57 -8.40 0.14
N ILE A 44 0.47 -7.68 -0.99
CA ILE A 44 -0.22 -6.40 -1.12
C ILE A 44 -1.71 -6.55 -0.81
N ALA A 45 -2.38 -7.57 -1.35
CA ALA A 45 -3.80 -7.83 -1.12
C ALA A 45 -4.11 -8.14 0.36
N LEU A 46 -3.17 -8.77 1.07
CA LEU A 46 -3.34 -9.14 2.48
C LEU A 46 -2.78 -8.09 3.45
N LEU A 47 -2.11 -7.05 2.95
CA LEU A 47 -1.49 -6.03 3.77
C LEU A 47 -2.54 -5.30 4.62
N ARG A 48 -2.27 -5.11 5.91
CA ARG A 48 -3.12 -4.38 6.84
C ARG A 48 -2.54 -3.00 7.12
N THR A 49 -3.38 -2.09 7.59
CA THR A 49 -2.99 -0.72 7.91
C THR A 49 -1.88 -0.66 8.98
N GLU A 50 -1.95 -1.51 9.99
CA GLU A 50 -0.93 -1.61 11.05
C GLU A 50 0.46 -2.04 10.54
N HIS A 51 0.54 -2.73 9.39
CA HIS A 51 1.83 -3.09 8.81
C HIS A 51 2.52 -1.89 8.16
N VAL A 52 1.75 -0.89 7.70
CA VAL A 52 2.25 0.27 6.95
C VAL A 52 2.39 1.51 7.84
N LEU A 53 1.50 1.68 8.82
CA LEU A 53 1.46 2.84 9.70
C LEU A 53 1.91 2.47 11.12
N PHE A 54 2.60 3.40 11.76
CA PHE A 54 2.75 3.40 13.21
C PHE A 54 1.46 3.90 13.89
N ALA A 55 1.27 3.57 15.17
CA ALA A 55 0.13 4.05 15.95
C ALA A 55 0.06 5.59 16.02
N ASN A 56 1.22 6.27 15.99
CA ASN A 56 1.32 7.73 15.90
C ASN A 56 0.95 8.31 14.51
N GLY A 57 0.55 7.48 13.56
CA GLY A 57 0.16 7.86 12.21
C GLY A 57 1.32 8.02 11.21
N LYS A 58 2.58 7.90 11.60
CA LYS A 58 3.69 7.98 10.63
C LYS A 58 3.75 6.73 9.75
N ILE A 59 4.03 6.91 8.46
CA ILE A 59 4.31 5.80 7.54
C ILE A 59 5.64 5.17 7.94
N LYS A 60 5.65 3.84 8.07
CA LYS A 60 6.83 3.04 8.36
C LYS A 60 7.78 3.05 7.16
N GLU A 61 9.05 3.33 7.41
CA GLU A 61 10.10 3.15 6.40
C GLU A 61 10.43 1.68 6.19
N GLU A 62 10.25 0.87 7.24
CA GLU A 62 10.42 -0.57 7.24
C GLU A 62 9.06 -1.26 7.46
N ILE A 63 8.58 -1.97 6.44
CA ILE A 63 7.37 -2.79 6.53
C ILE A 63 7.78 -4.22 6.87
N HIS A 64 7.46 -4.64 8.09
CA HIS A 64 7.57 -6.04 8.49
C HIS A 64 6.33 -6.81 8.02
N LEU A 65 6.53 -7.78 7.12
CA LEU A 65 5.46 -8.65 6.63
C LEU A 65 5.43 -9.94 7.47
N PRO A 66 4.31 -10.24 8.15
CA PRO A 66 4.20 -11.46 8.93
C PRO A 66 4.28 -12.70 8.04
N ALA A 67 4.71 -13.82 8.64
CA ALA A 67 4.78 -15.12 7.98
C ALA A 67 3.47 -15.51 7.29
N SER A 68 2.33 -15.21 7.90
CA SER A 68 0.99 -15.60 7.45
C SER A 68 0.60 -15.07 6.06
N ILE A 69 1.18 -13.96 5.61
CA ILE A 69 0.88 -13.36 4.29
C ILE A 69 1.99 -13.63 3.27
N CYS A 70 3.12 -14.17 3.72
CA CYS A 70 4.29 -14.41 2.89
C CYS A 70 4.31 -15.83 2.32
N LYS A 71 4.94 -15.99 1.16
CA LYS A 71 5.16 -17.31 0.56
C LYS A 71 5.97 -18.20 1.52
N LEU A 72 5.63 -19.49 1.57
CA LEU A 72 6.28 -20.50 2.41
C LEU A 72 6.26 -20.17 3.91
N LEU A 73 5.37 -19.29 4.37
CA LEU A 73 5.27 -18.88 5.77
C LEU A 73 6.58 -18.30 6.33
N LYS A 74 7.40 -17.67 5.48
CA LYS A 74 8.66 -17.03 5.90
C LYS A 74 8.46 -15.53 6.01
N PRO A 75 8.59 -14.93 7.21
CA PRO A 75 8.47 -13.49 7.35
C PRO A 75 9.60 -12.78 6.61
N ARG A 76 9.34 -11.57 6.13
CA ARG A 76 10.36 -10.72 5.50
C ARG A 76 10.05 -9.26 5.71
N THR A 77 11.10 -8.45 5.57
CA THR A 77 11.00 -6.99 5.60
C THR A 77 11.05 -6.42 4.19
N VAL A 78 10.34 -5.32 3.97
CA VAL A 78 10.44 -4.47 2.79
C VAL A 78 10.71 -3.02 3.19
N TRP A 79 11.57 -2.34 2.45
CA TRP A 79 11.97 -0.96 2.72
C TRP A 79 11.30 0.04 1.76
N LEU A 80 10.66 1.06 2.30
CA LEU A 80 10.04 2.19 1.59
C LEU A 80 10.93 3.44 1.65
N THR A 81 12.15 3.34 1.14
CA THR A 81 13.12 4.45 1.15
C THR A 81 12.77 5.57 0.17
N ASN A 82 12.09 5.25 -0.93
CA ASN A 82 11.73 6.22 -1.96
C ASN A 82 10.65 7.21 -1.46
N LYS A 83 10.98 8.50 -1.46
CA LYS A 83 10.06 9.59 -1.05
C LYS A 83 8.78 9.61 -1.90
N THR A 84 8.89 9.40 -3.21
CA THR A 84 7.76 9.37 -4.14
C THR A 84 6.77 8.26 -3.78
N SER A 85 7.26 7.08 -3.43
CA SER A 85 6.40 5.97 -3.02
C SER A 85 5.65 6.29 -1.73
N ARG A 86 6.31 6.93 -0.76
CA ARG A 86 5.67 7.37 0.49
C ARG A 86 4.64 8.47 0.27
N GLU A 87 4.91 9.41 -0.63
CA GLU A 87 3.94 10.45 -1.01
C GLU A 87 2.69 9.83 -1.68
N ILE A 88 2.85 8.83 -2.55
CA ILE A 88 1.74 8.11 -3.16
C ILE A 88 0.93 7.33 -2.11
N ILE A 89 1.60 6.70 -1.14
CA ILE A 89 0.95 6.00 -0.03
C ILE A 89 0.15 6.98 0.83
N GLN A 90 0.69 8.16 1.12
CA GLN A 90 -0.02 9.20 1.86
C GLN A 90 -1.25 9.70 1.09
N GLN A 91 -1.14 9.93 -0.23
CA GLN A 91 -2.28 10.30 -1.07
C GLN A 91 -3.41 9.27 -1.02
N TRP A 92 -3.07 7.97 -0.96
CA TRP A 92 -4.06 6.92 -0.80
C TRP A 92 -4.74 6.95 0.58
N ILE A 93 -3.99 7.20 1.65
CA ILE A 93 -4.53 7.35 3.00
C ILE A 93 -5.50 8.54 3.04
N ASP A 94 -5.09 9.70 2.51
CA ASP A 94 -5.92 10.90 2.45
C ASP A 94 -7.21 10.65 1.67
N HIS A 95 -7.13 9.93 0.53
CA HIS A 95 -8.29 9.53 -0.24
C HIS A 95 -9.25 8.64 0.58
N ARG A 96 -8.72 7.68 1.35
CA ARG A 96 -9.54 6.85 2.26
C ARG A 96 -10.23 7.67 3.34
N LEU A 97 -9.56 8.67 3.89
CA LEU A 97 -10.13 9.55 4.91
C LEU A 97 -11.28 10.39 4.35
N VAL A 98 -11.10 10.99 3.16
CA VAL A 98 -12.15 11.76 2.46
C VAL A 98 -13.36 10.88 2.15
N LYS A 99 -13.14 9.64 1.70
CA LYS A 99 -14.21 8.69 1.37
C LYS A 99 -14.81 7.97 2.58
N LYS A 100 -14.26 8.17 3.77
CA LYS A 100 -14.66 7.47 5.00
C LYS A 100 -14.57 5.94 4.88
N TRP A 101 -13.44 5.44 4.39
CA TRP A 101 -13.20 4.01 4.17
C TRP A 101 -12.33 3.39 5.26
N GLY A 102 -12.93 2.53 6.09
CA GLY A 102 -12.25 1.83 7.18
C GLY A 102 -11.67 2.79 8.22
N ILE A 103 -12.50 3.73 8.68
CA ILE A 103 -12.17 4.70 9.74
C ILE A 103 -12.59 4.13 11.09
N SER A 104 -11.72 4.22 12.10
CA SER A 104 -12.02 3.74 13.46
C SER A 104 -12.62 4.82 14.37
N GLY A 105 -12.55 6.09 13.95
CA GLY A 105 -12.93 7.26 14.76
C GLY A 105 -11.92 7.64 15.84
N ARG A 106 -10.81 6.89 15.98
CA ARG A 106 -9.70 7.18 16.91
C ARG A 106 -8.60 7.95 16.18
N ALA A 107 -7.76 8.69 16.91
CA ALA A 107 -6.66 9.44 16.29
C ALA A 107 -5.48 8.55 15.83
N GLU A 108 -5.41 7.32 16.33
CA GLU A 108 -4.35 6.36 16.01
C GLU A 108 -4.38 5.94 14.54
N PHE A 109 -3.22 5.62 13.98
CA PHE A 109 -3.07 5.18 12.58
C PHE A 109 -3.73 6.16 11.57
N GLN A 110 -3.62 7.47 11.85
CA GLN A 110 -4.25 8.55 11.09
C GLN A 110 -5.79 8.48 11.00
N GLY A 111 -6.47 7.75 11.89
CA GLY A 111 -7.93 7.59 11.81
C GLY A 111 -8.38 6.26 11.23
N LEU A 112 -7.48 5.45 10.69
CA LEU A 112 -7.82 4.19 10.04
C LEU A 112 -7.92 3.03 11.05
N ILE A 113 -8.70 2.00 10.69
CA ILE A 113 -8.76 0.76 11.45
C ILE A 113 -7.46 -0.03 11.23
N PRO A 114 -6.69 -0.39 12.28
CA PRO A 114 -5.39 -1.05 12.14
C PRO A 114 -5.46 -2.38 11.39
N GLU A 115 -6.51 -3.15 11.67
CA GLU A 115 -6.73 -4.50 11.13
C GLU A 115 -7.30 -4.50 9.70
N SER A 116 -7.82 -3.35 9.24
CA SER A 116 -8.41 -3.24 7.90
C SER A 116 -7.36 -3.45 6.81
N ARG A 117 -7.79 -4.03 5.69
CA ARG A 117 -6.95 -4.13 4.48
C ARG A 117 -6.48 -2.73 4.07
N PHE A 118 -5.19 -2.63 3.75
CA PHE A 118 -4.59 -1.34 3.43
C PHE A 118 -5.12 -0.81 2.10
N LEU A 119 -5.11 -1.64 1.07
CA LEU A 119 -5.82 -1.41 -0.18
C LEU A 119 -7.19 -2.10 -0.11
N THR A 120 -8.25 -1.30 -0.20
CA THR A 120 -9.63 -1.78 -0.30
C THR A 120 -10.28 -1.16 -1.52
N THR A 121 -11.20 -1.89 -2.15
CA THR A 121 -11.91 -1.44 -3.35
C THR A 121 -13.19 -0.70 -3.01
N GLU A 122 -13.80 -0.98 -1.85
CA GLU A 122 -15.08 -0.40 -1.39
C GLU A 122 -15.10 -0.30 0.16
N GLN A 123 -16.15 0.29 0.74
CA GLN A 123 -16.41 0.22 2.19
C GLN A 123 -16.60 -1.26 2.57
N SER A 124 -15.52 -1.93 2.94
CA SER A 124 -15.58 -3.20 3.63
C SER A 124 -16.20 -2.94 5.00
N ASN A 125 -17.52 -3.09 5.06
CA ASN A 125 -18.28 -3.32 6.29
C ASN A 125 -17.91 -4.74 6.76
N ASP A 126 -16.67 -4.90 7.25
CA ASP A 126 -16.28 -6.11 7.94
C ASP A 126 -16.92 -6.00 9.34
N ASN A 127 -18.14 -6.53 9.43
CA ASN A 127 -18.88 -6.80 10.66
C ASN A 127 -18.16 -7.86 11.51
#